data_AF-A0A8T1ZYX2-F1
#
_entry.id   AF-A0A8T1ZYX2-F1
#
_cell.length_a   1.000
_cell.length_b   1.000
_cell.length_c   1.000
_cell.angle_alpha   90.00
_cell.angle_beta   90.00
_cell.angle_gamma   90.00
#
_symmetry.space_group_name_H-M   'P 1'
#
loop_
_entity.id
_entity.type
_entity.pdbx_description
1 polymer ?
#
loop_
_entity_poly.entity_id
_entity_poly.type
_entity_poly.pdbx_seq_one_letter_code
_entity_poly.pdbx_strand_id
1 'polypeptide(L)'
;MRILAARIANHFCRARNAYQPRSRNFSSLNKKDDLTLEEEAERKIGWCLKIFFAGTATYIGYQFFPYLGDNLIHQSISLLHVKDPLFKRMGASRLSRFAIDDERRMKVVEMGGAQELLLMLGSAKDDKTRKEALKALAALSKSDEAANFLGSNGALSIVKSTPDSLEDSDISTYKSNILEKLDEKNLAVSSN
;
A
#
# COMPACT_ATOMS: atom_id res chain seq x y z
N MET A 1 46.16 22.48 65.38
CA MET A 1 45.13 23.01 64.46
C MET A 1 43.72 22.97 65.08
N ARG A 2 43.44 23.76 66.13
CA ARG A 2 42.09 23.88 66.72
C ARG A 2 41.67 25.32 67.09
N ILE A 3 42.58 26.28 66.97
CA ILE A 3 42.35 27.68 67.42
C ILE A 3 41.89 28.60 66.27
N LEU A 4 42.20 28.25 65.01
CA LEU A 4 41.73 28.99 63.82
C LEU A 4 40.25 28.70 63.46
N ALA A 5 39.75 27.51 63.78
CA ALA A 5 38.36 27.13 63.50
C ALA A 5 37.34 27.86 64.38
N ALA A 6 37.71 28.23 65.62
CA ALA A 6 36.82 28.92 66.56
C ALA A 6 36.60 30.41 66.23
N ARG A 7 37.57 31.07 65.57
CA ARG A 7 37.46 32.48 65.17
C ARG A 7 36.55 32.69 63.95
N ILE A 8 36.49 31.73 63.04
CA ILE A 8 35.62 31.80 61.85
C ILE A 8 34.16 31.56 62.25
N ALA A 9 33.89 30.61 63.15
CA ALA A 9 32.54 30.34 63.65
C ALA A 9 31.90 31.55 64.36
N ASN A 10 32.69 32.33 65.10
CA ASN A 10 32.19 33.51 65.82
C ASN A 10 31.92 34.73 64.92
N HIS A 11 32.52 34.81 63.72
CA HIS A 11 32.27 35.91 62.79
C HIS A 11 30.98 35.69 61.97
N PHE A 12 30.61 34.44 61.69
CA PHE A 12 29.38 34.11 60.97
C PHE A 12 28.13 34.03 61.86
N CYS A 13 28.28 33.84 63.17
CA CYS A 13 27.15 33.80 64.09
C CYS A 13 26.66 35.18 64.58
N ARG A 14 27.42 36.27 64.35
CA ARG A 14 27.06 37.61 64.83
C ARG A 14 26.27 38.48 63.83
N ALA A 15 26.07 38.01 62.60
CA ALA A 15 25.29 38.72 61.58
C ALA A 15 23.80 38.30 61.55
N ARG A 16 23.34 37.52 62.54
CA ARG A 16 22.02 36.88 62.53
C ARG A 16 20.98 37.49 63.48
N ASN A 17 21.19 38.72 63.93
CA ASN A 17 20.22 39.47 64.73
C ASN A 17 20.17 40.93 64.27
N ALA A 18 19.41 41.22 63.21
CA ALA A 18 18.72 42.50 62.99
C ALA A 18 18.06 42.56 61.60
N TYR A 19 17.27 41.55 61.19
CA TYR A 19 16.28 41.77 60.13
C TYR A 19 15.06 40.91 60.42
N GLN A 20 13.99 41.58 60.84
CA GLN A 20 12.64 41.01 60.90
C GLN A 20 12.36 40.35 59.54
N PRO A 21 11.90 39.08 59.50
CA PRO A 21 11.34 38.54 58.28
C PRO A 21 9.98 39.23 58.13
N ARG A 22 9.95 40.35 57.40
CA ARG A 22 8.71 40.79 56.78
C ARG A 22 8.34 39.65 55.84
N SER A 23 7.35 38.85 56.24
CA SER A 23 6.70 37.88 55.37
C SER A 23 6.14 38.64 54.19
N ARG A 24 6.96 38.81 53.16
CA ARG A 24 6.46 38.95 51.80
C ARG A 24 5.75 37.64 51.55
N ASN A 25 4.43 37.68 51.68
CA ASN A 25 3.53 36.64 51.23
C ASN A 25 3.83 36.42 49.75
N PHE A 26 4.81 35.56 49.44
CA PHE A 26 4.84 34.86 48.18
C PHE A 26 3.62 33.98 48.24
N SER A 27 2.63 34.37 47.44
CA SER A 27 1.45 33.61 47.10
C SER A 27 1.75 32.11 47.13
N SER A 28 0.92 31.36 47.85
CA SER A 28 0.81 29.92 47.72
C SER A 28 0.51 29.59 46.26
N LEU A 29 1.56 29.48 45.44
CA LEU A 29 1.44 28.98 44.08
C LEU A 29 1.09 27.50 44.25
N ASN A 30 -0.16 27.18 43.93
CA ASN A 30 -0.78 25.88 44.11
C ASN A 30 0.08 24.81 43.45
N LYS A 31 0.66 23.91 44.25
CA LYS A 31 1.25 22.65 43.77
C LYS A 31 0.28 21.81 42.92
N LYS A 32 -1.04 22.03 43.11
CA LYS A 32 -2.11 21.49 42.25
C LYS A 32 -2.09 22.09 40.84
N ASP A 33 -1.84 23.38 40.71
CA ASP A 33 -1.86 24.07 39.43
C ASP A 33 -0.63 23.64 38.59
N ASP A 34 0.53 23.43 39.23
CA ASP A 34 1.74 22.88 38.57
C ASP A 34 1.52 21.45 38.05
N LEU A 35 0.90 20.57 38.85
CA LEU A 35 0.55 19.20 38.42
C LEU A 35 -0.43 19.20 37.25
N THR A 36 -1.42 20.10 37.26
CA THR A 36 -2.39 20.20 36.14
C THR A 36 -1.76 20.76 34.87
N LEU A 37 -0.77 21.65 34.98
CA LEU A 37 -0.03 22.18 33.84
C LEU A 37 0.88 21.12 33.20
N GLU A 38 1.50 20.27 34.02
CA GLU A 38 2.32 19.15 33.57
C GLU A 38 1.48 18.10 32.82
N GLU A 39 0.34 17.69 33.38
CA GLU A 39 -0.60 16.77 32.71
C GLU A 39 -1.13 17.32 31.38
N GLU A 40 -1.42 18.63 31.31
CA GLU A 40 -1.87 19.24 30.07
C GLU A 40 -0.75 19.31 29.02
N ALA A 41 0.48 19.57 29.44
CA ALA A 41 1.66 19.57 28.57
C ALA A 41 1.91 18.18 28.00
N GLU A 42 1.88 17.12 28.82
CA GLU A 42 2.04 15.74 28.36
C GLU A 42 0.94 15.32 27.38
N ARG A 43 -0.32 15.72 27.63
CA ARG A 43 -1.44 15.46 26.72
C ARG A 43 -1.24 16.15 25.36
N LYS A 44 -0.80 17.42 25.36
CA LYS A 44 -0.53 18.17 24.12
C LYS A 44 0.65 17.58 23.35
N ILE A 45 1.74 17.27 24.04
CA ILE A 45 2.94 16.64 23.45
C ILE A 45 2.59 15.28 22.86
N GLY A 46 1.82 14.45 23.57
CA GLY A 46 1.34 13.17 23.07
C GLY A 46 0.45 13.30 21.85
N TRP A 47 -0.40 14.33 21.78
CA TRP A 47 -1.23 14.60 20.61
C TRP A 47 -0.41 15.12 19.42
N CYS A 48 0.56 16.01 19.66
CA CYS A 48 1.52 16.45 18.65
C CYS A 48 2.31 15.27 18.08
N LEU A 49 2.82 14.38 18.94
CA LEU A 49 3.56 13.19 18.52
C LEU A 49 2.71 12.28 17.63
N LYS A 50 1.41 12.10 17.94
CA LYS A 50 0.48 11.35 17.08
C LYS A 50 0.33 11.97 15.69
N ILE A 51 0.28 13.30 15.59
CA ILE A 51 0.20 13.98 14.29
C ILE A 51 1.51 13.82 13.51
N PHE A 52 2.67 13.96 14.16
CA PHE A 52 3.95 13.68 13.50
C PHE A 52 4.04 12.24 13.01
N PHE A 53 3.61 11.27 13.83
CA PHE A 53 3.58 9.87 13.44
C PHE A 53 2.62 9.61 12.28
N ALA A 54 1.40 10.16 12.34
CA ALA A 54 0.41 10.03 11.27
C ALA A 54 0.92 10.67 9.95
N GLY A 55 1.53 11.85 10.03
CA GLY A 55 2.10 12.53 8.87
C GLY A 55 3.25 11.76 8.25
N THR A 56 4.21 11.29 9.07
CA THR A 56 5.35 10.50 8.59
C THR A 56 4.92 9.14 8.04
N ALA A 57 4.01 8.43 8.71
CA ALA A 57 3.46 7.18 8.22
C ALA A 57 2.71 7.35 6.89
N THR A 58 1.93 8.43 6.74
CA THR A 58 1.23 8.75 5.49
C THR A 58 2.22 9.06 4.36
N TYR A 59 3.25 9.85 4.64
CA TYR A 59 4.29 10.19 3.65
C TYR A 59 5.08 8.97 3.19
N ILE A 60 5.52 8.13 4.14
CA ILE A 60 6.19 6.85 3.84
C ILE A 60 5.23 5.93 3.07
N GLY A 61 3.96 5.84 3.48
CA GLY A 61 2.94 5.09 2.76
C GLY A 61 2.83 5.55 1.31
N TYR A 62 2.67 6.84 1.06
CA TYR A 62 2.60 7.40 -0.29
C TYR A 62 3.85 7.11 -1.13
N GLN A 63 5.05 7.20 -0.53
CA GLN A 63 6.31 6.95 -1.22
C GLN A 63 6.53 5.47 -1.56
N PHE A 64 6.23 4.55 -0.64
CA PHE A 64 6.56 3.12 -0.80
C PHE A 64 5.45 2.27 -1.43
N PHE A 65 4.19 2.69 -1.30
CA PHE A 65 3.05 1.94 -1.82
C PHE A 65 3.09 1.66 -3.34
N PRO A 66 3.57 2.59 -4.20
CA PRO A 66 3.74 2.31 -5.63
C PRO A 66 4.74 1.18 -5.90
N TYR A 67 5.91 1.23 -5.25
CA TYR A 67 6.98 0.23 -5.44
C TYR A 67 6.60 -1.16 -4.92
N LEU A 68 5.77 -1.23 -3.88
CA LEU A 68 5.29 -2.52 -3.37
C LEU A 68 4.35 -3.20 -4.37
N GLY A 69 3.53 -2.42 -5.09
CA GLY A 69 2.62 -2.96 -6.10
C GLY A 69 3.36 -3.59 -7.29
N ASP A 70 4.37 -2.89 -7.80
CA ASP A 70 5.14 -3.30 -8.97
C ASP A 70 5.90 -4.61 -8.76
N ASN A 71 6.57 -4.74 -7.62
CA ASN A 71 7.25 -5.99 -7.27
C ASN A 71 6.27 -7.17 -7.16
N LEU A 72 5.04 -6.92 -6.66
CA LEU A 72 4.02 -7.96 -6.57
C LEU A 72 3.46 -8.36 -7.95
N ILE A 73 3.36 -7.43 -8.89
CA ILE A 73 3.01 -7.73 -10.28
C ILE A 73 4.10 -8.62 -10.89
N HIS A 74 5.37 -8.23 -10.78
CA HIS A 74 6.50 -9.00 -11.28
C HIS A 74 6.57 -10.42 -10.69
N GLN A 75 6.36 -10.55 -9.38
CA GLN A 75 6.26 -11.87 -8.73
C GLN A 75 5.08 -12.69 -9.25
N SER A 76 3.93 -12.05 -9.50
CA SER A 76 2.75 -12.73 -10.03
C SER A 76 2.98 -13.23 -11.46
N ILE A 77 3.72 -12.47 -12.28
CA ILE A 77 4.15 -12.90 -13.62
C ILE A 77 5.12 -14.08 -13.51
N SER A 78 6.09 -14.02 -12.59
CA SER A 78 7.04 -15.11 -12.35
C SER A 78 6.34 -16.43 -12.00
N LEU A 79 5.20 -16.37 -11.29
CA LEU A 79 4.39 -17.54 -10.97
C LEU A 79 3.74 -18.20 -12.21
N LEU A 80 3.52 -17.47 -13.30
CA LEU A 80 2.97 -18.01 -14.55
C LEU A 80 3.93 -18.99 -15.25
N HIS A 81 5.24 -18.84 -15.02
CA HIS A 81 6.27 -19.71 -15.61
C HIS A 81 6.51 -20.99 -14.79
N VAL A 82 5.99 -21.07 -13.56
CA VAL A 82 6.15 -22.26 -12.71
C VAL A 82 5.44 -23.45 -13.36
N LYS A 83 6.06 -24.63 -13.29
CA LYS A 83 5.52 -25.85 -13.92
C LYS A 83 4.16 -26.27 -13.36
N ASP A 84 3.98 -26.10 -12.05
CA ASP A 84 2.77 -26.52 -11.36
C ASP A 84 1.59 -25.56 -11.65
N PRO A 85 0.47 -26.06 -12.20
CA PRO A 85 -0.72 -25.27 -12.51
C PRO A 85 -1.28 -24.47 -11.34
N LEU A 86 -1.10 -24.93 -10.09
CA LEU A 86 -1.58 -24.21 -8.91
C LEU A 86 -0.94 -22.83 -8.78
N PHE A 87 0.37 -22.74 -9.01
CA PHE A 87 1.09 -21.47 -8.95
C PHE A 87 0.74 -20.56 -10.11
N LYS A 88 0.57 -21.12 -11.33
CA LYS A 88 0.09 -20.34 -12.48
C LYS A 88 -1.26 -19.68 -12.20
N ARG A 89 -2.21 -20.46 -11.67
CA ARG A 89 -3.53 -19.96 -11.26
C ARG A 89 -3.40 -18.87 -10.21
N MET A 90 -2.54 -19.03 -9.21
CA MET A 90 -2.30 -18.01 -8.18
C MET A 90 -1.75 -16.70 -8.78
N GLY A 91 -0.78 -16.80 -9.69
CA GLY A 91 -0.22 -15.65 -10.42
C GLY A 91 -1.29 -14.92 -11.21
N ALA A 92 -2.06 -15.63 -12.03
CA ALA A 92 -3.14 -15.06 -12.83
C ALA A 92 -4.22 -14.42 -11.96
N SER A 93 -4.62 -15.08 -10.88
CA SER A 93 -5.60 -14.56 -9.93
C SER A 93 -5.14 -13.25 -9.31
N ARG A 94 -3.86 -13.14 -8.94
CA ARG A 94 -3.28 -11.89 -8.41
C ARG A 94 -3.25 -10.78 -9.47
N LEU A 95 -2.85 -11.08 -10.70
CA LEU A 95 -2.85 -10.11 -11.80
C LEU A 95 -4.25 -9.55 -12.07
N SER A 96 -5.29 -10.39 -11.99
CA SER A 96 -6.69 -9.93 -12.10
C SER A 96 -7.07 -8.92 -10.99
N ARG A 97 -6.51 -9.07 -9.79
CA ARG A 97 -6.75 -8.18 -8.65
C ARG A 97 -5.95 -6.89 -8.73
N PHE A 98 -4.82 -6.87 -9.43
CA PHE A 98 -4.06 -5.64 -9.66
C PHE A 98 -4.65 -4.79 -10.79
N ALA A 99 -5.39 -5.39 -11.73
CA ALA A 99 -6.05 -4.73 -12.86
C ALA A 99 -7.29 -3.88 -12.48
N ILE A 100 -7.15 -2.99 -11.50
CA ILE A 100 -8.25 -2.20 -10.92
C ILE A 100 -8.60 -1.02 -11.82
N ASP A 101 -7.62 -0.18 -12.13
CA ASP A 101 -7.70 1.00 -12.99
C ASP A 101 -6.81 0.85 -14.23
N ASP A 102 -6.91 1.80 -15.16
CA ASP A 102 -6.23 1.73 -16.45
C ASP A 102 -4.70 1.86 -16.33
N GLU A 103 -4.20 2.68 -15.40
CA GLU A 103 -2.75 2.80 -15.12
C GLU A 103 -2.19 1.45 -14.65
N ARG A 104 -2.87 0.81 -13.69
CA ARG A 104 -2.47 -0.51 -13.19
C ARG A 104 -2.59 -1.61 -14.23
N ARG A 105 -3.61 -1.57 -15.10
CA ARG A 105 -3.76 -2.51 -16.22
C ARG A 105 -2.60 -2.37 -17.20
N MET A 106 -2.25 -1.14 -17.57
CA MET A 106 -1.11 -0.88 -18.43
C MET A 106 0.20 -1.28 -17.76
N LYS A 107 0.33 -1.14 -16.45
CA LYS A 107 1.51 -1.65 -15.73
C LYS A 107 1.71 -3.16 -15.89
N VAL A 108 0.62 -3.94 -15.81
CA VAL A 108 0.68 -5.39 -16.06
C VAL A 108 1.09 -5.69 -17.50
N VAL A 109 0.61 -4.89 -18.47
CA VAL A 109 0.97 -5.02 -19.89
C VAL A 109 2.45 -4.69 -20.11
N GLU A 110 2.94 -3.58 -19.58
CA GLU A 110 4.34 -3.13 -19.67
C GLU A 110 5.33 -4.15 -19.08
N MET A 111 4.94 -4.81 -17.99
CA MET A 111 5.75 -5.87 -17.37
C MET A 111 5.66 -7.22 -18.11
N GLY A 112 4.94 -7.30 -19.23
CA GLY A 112 4.79 -8.52 -20.04
C GLY A 112 3.73 -9.50 -19.53
N GLY A 113 2.98 -9.15 -18.49
CA GLY A 113 1.99 -10.03 -17.88
C GLY A 113 0.85 -10.41 -18.83
N ALA A 114 0.49 -9.53 -19.75
CA ALA A 114 -0.55 -9.79 -20.75
C ALA A 114 -0.17 -10.93 -21.71
N GLN A 115 1.06 -10.94 -22.27
CA GLN A 115 1.51 -12.04 -23.12
C GLN A 115 1.62 -13.35 -22.35
N GLU A 116 2.12 -13.30 -21.11
CA GLU A 116 2.28 -14.49 -20.29
C GLU A 116 0.94 -15.12 -19.90
N LEU A 117 -0.10 -14.31 -19.70
CA LEU A 117 -1.46 -14.78 -19.53
C LEU A 117 -2.02 -15.43 -20.81
N LEU A 118 -1.72 -14.89 -22.00
CA LEU A 118 -2.11 -15.50 -23.28
C LEU A 118 -1.40 -16.84 -23.50
N LEU A 119 -0.11 -16.94 -23.19
CA LEU A 119 0.66 -18.17 -23.25
C LEU A 119 0.14 -19.21 -22.24
N MET A 120 -0.19 -18.78 -21.02
CA MET A 120 -0.83 -19.63 -20.02
C MET A 120 -2.17 -20.16 -20.51
N LEU A 121 -3.01 -19.31 -21.11
CA LEU A 121 -4.31 -19.70 -21.65
C LEU A 121 -4.16 -20.72 -22.80
N GLY A 122 -3.28 -20.43 -23.76
CA GLY A 122 -3.04 -21.31 -24.91
C GLY A 122 -2.44 -22.67 -24.55
N SER A 123 -1.73 -22.77 -23.41
CA SER A 123 -1.14 -24.02 -22.92
C SER A 123 -1.96 -24.73 -21.84
N ALA A 124 -3.10 -24.16 -21.43
CA ALA A 124 -3.90 -24.67 -20.32
C ALA A 124 -4.65 -25.97 -20.69
N LYS A 125 -4.38 -27.04 -19.93
CA LYS A 125 -5.02 -28.35 -20.13
C LYS A 125 -6.35 -28.48 -19.39
N ASP A 126 -6.50 -27.78 -18.27
CA ASP A 126 -7.66 -27.86 -17.38
C ASP A 126 -8.46 -26.54 -17.29
N ASP A 127 -9.75 -26.67 -16.94
CA ASP A 127 -10.68 -25.54 -16.86
C ASP A 127 -10.30 -24.52 -15.79
N LYS A 128 -9.78 -24.96 -14.64
CA LYS A 128 -9.42 -24.04 -13.54
C LYS A 128 -8.29 -23.09 -13.97
N THR A 129 -7.31 -23.61 -14.72
CA THR A 129 -6.22 -22.81 -15.30
C THR A 129 -6.75 -21.87 -16.38
N ARG A 130 -7.61 -22.35 -17.29
CA ARG A 130 -8.26 -21.50 -18.31
C ARG A 130 -9.05 -20.36 -17.69
N LYS A 131 -9.85 -20.65 -16.66
CA LYS A 131 -10.66 -19.68 -15.94
C LYS A 131 -9.85 -18.55 -15.34
N GLU A 132 -8.80 -18.85 -14.58
CA GLU A 132 -7.99 -17.80 -13.94
C GLU A 132 -7.25 -16.95 -14.99
N ALA A 133 -6.77 -17.54 -16.09
CA ALA A 133 -6.16 -16.80 -17.19
C ALA A 133 -7.17 -15.88 -17.89
N LEU A 134 -8.36 -16.41 -18.25
CA LEU A 134 -9.44 -15.64 -18.86
C LEU A 134 -9.94 -14.52 -17.96
N LYS A 135 -10.08 -14.78 -16.67
CA LYS A 135 -10.48 -13.77 -15.68
C LYS A 135 -9.50 -12.61 -15.63
N ALA A 136 -8.20 -12.90 -15.63
CA ALA A 136 -7.17 -11.87 -15.65
C ALA A 136 -7.17 -11.09 -16.97
N LEU A 137 -7.28 -11.77 -18.11
CA LEU A 137 -7.37 -11.15 -19.44
C LEU A 137 -8.62 -10.26 -19.57
N ALA A 138 -9.76 -10.70 -19.07
CA ALA A 138 -11.00 -9.92 -19.04
C ALA A 138 -10.91 -8.69 -18.12
N ALA A 139 -10.09 -8.75 -17.07
CA ALA A 139 -9.83 -7.58 -16.23
C ALA A 139 -8.94 -6.56 -16.97
N LEU A 140 -7.94 -7.03 -17.72
CA LEU A 140 -7.06 -6.18 -18.53
C LEU A 140 -7.81 -5.53 -19.71
N SER A 141 -8.67 -6.28 -20.39
CA SER A 141 -9.40 -5.81 -21.59
C SER A 141 -10.43 -4.71 -21.33
N LYS A 142 -10.63 -4.32 -20.07
CA LYS A 142 -11.47 -3.16 -19.72
C LYS A 142 -10.78 -1.82 -19.97
N SER A 143 -9.46 -1.79 -20.16
CA SER A 143 -8.71 -0.62 -20.63
C SER A 143 -8.57 -0.71 -22.15
N ASP A 144 -8.79 0.41 -22.83
CA ASP A 144 -8.70 0.50 -24.28
C ASP A 144 -7.30 0.16 -24.82
N GLU A 145 -6.28 0.70 -24.17
CA GLU A 145 -4.87 0.50 -24.54
C GLU A 145 -4.44 -0.94 -24.31
N ALA A 146 -4.83 -1.53 -23.17
CA ALA A 146 -4.55 -2.92 -22.88
C ALA A 146 -5.33 -3.87 -23.81
N ALA A 147 -6.57 -3.54 -24.17
CA ALA A 147 -7.35 -4.29 -25.15
C ALA A 147 -6.70 -4.27 -26.55
N ASN A 148 -6.23 -3.10 -27.00
CA ASN A 148 -5.50 -2.97 -28.27
C ASN A 148 -4.22 -3.82 -28.29
N PHE A 149 -3.49 -3.82 -27.18
CA PHE A 149 -2.31 -4.66 -27.01
C PHE A 149 -2.66 -6.16 -27.09
N LEU A 150 -3.70 -6.59 -26.37
CA LEU A 150 -4.18 -7.98 -26.42
C LEU A 150 -4.58 -8.40 -27.84
N GLY A 151 -5.35 -7.55 -28.55
CA GLY A 151 -5.74 -7.78 -29.95
C GLY A 151 -4.53 -7.95 -30.86
N SER A 152 -3.55 -7.05 -30.73
CA SER A 152 -2.30 -7.09 -31.51
C SER A 152 -1.43 -8.33 -31.22
N ASN A 153 -1.54 -8.90 -30.02
CA ASN A 153 -0.84 -10.12 -29.60
C ASN A 153 -1.67 -11.40 -29.81
N GLY A 154 -2.69 -11.37 -30.68
CA GLY A 154 -3.43 -12.57 -31.08
C GLY A 154 -4.46 -13.07 -30.07
N ALA A 155 -4.84 -12.26 -29.08
CA ALA A 155 -5.83 -12.65 -28.06
C ALA A 155 -7.15 -13.14 -28.67
N LEU A 156 -7.61 -12.51 -29.76
CA LEU A 156 -8.85 -12.90 -30.43
C LEU A 156 -8.83 -14.36 -30.91
N SER A 157 -7.71 -14.80 -31.50
CA SER A 157 -7.56 -16.19 -31.96
C SER A 157 -7.48 -17.16 -30.78
N ILE A 158 -6.66 -16.84 -29.77
CA ILE A 158 -6.44 -17.68 -28.59
C ILE A 158 -7.75 -17.86 -27.81
N VAL A 159 -8.45 -16.77 -27.52
CA VAL A 159 -9.71 -16.78 -26.75
C VAL A 159 -10.82 -17.51 -27.52
N LYS A 160 -10.95 -17.30 -28.84
CA LYS A 160 -11.94 -18.05 -29.66
C LYS A 160 -11.64 -19.56 -29.68
N SER A 161 -10.37 -19.95 -29.74
CA SER A 161 -9.96 -21.36 -29.76
C SER A 161 -10.06 -22.07 -28.40
N THR A 162 -10.21 -21.31 -27.31
CA THR A 162 -10.31 -21.87 -25.96
C THR A 162 -11.63 -22.63 -25.81
N PRO A 163 -11.63 -23.91 -25.40
CA PRO A 163 -12.87 -24.68 -25.23
C PRO A 163 -13.72 -24.11 -24.10
N ASP A 164 -15.04 -24.17 -24.26
CA ASP A 164 -15.97 -23.90 -23.17
C ASP A 164 -16.00 -25.06 -22.18
N SER A 165 -16.35 -24.76 -20.93
CA SER A 165 -16.56 -25.76 -19.89
C SER A 165 -18.03 -26.06 -19.72
N LEU A 166 -18.37 -27.34 -19.50
CA LEU A 166 -19.72 -27.77 -19.13
C LEU A 166 -20.02 -27.50 -17.66
N GLU A 167 -18.98 -27.41 -16.82
CA GLU A 167 -19.10 -27.24 -15.36
C GLU A 167 -18.97 -25.77 -14.93
N ASP A 168 -18.21 -24.96 -15.68
CA ASP A 168 -17.86 -23.60 -15.28
C ASP A 168 -18.31 -22.54 -16.31
N SER A 169 -19.50 -21.97 -16.07
CA SER A 169 -20.09 -20.92 -16.91
C SER A 169 -19.33 -19.59 -16.87
N ASP A 170 -18.42 -19.39 -15.91
CA ASP A 170 -17.59 -18.17 -15.89
C ASP A 170 -16.62 -18.15 -17.07
N ILE A 171 -16.20 -19.31 -17.58
CA ILE A 171 -15.29 -19.40 -18.74
C ILE A 171 -15.94 -18.78 -19.98
N SER A 172 -17.18 -19.15 -20.29
CA SER A 172 -17.90 -18.58 -21.44
C SER A 172 -18.18 -17.10 -21.24
N THR A 173 -18.51 -16.70 -20.00
CA THR A 173 -18.73 -15.29 -19.63
C THR A 173 -17.47 -14.44 -19.87
N TYR A 174 -16.31 -14.88 -19.36
CA TYR A 174 -15.05 -14.15 -19.57
C TYR A 174 -14.63 -14.12 -21.03
N LYS A 175 -14.81 -15.22 -21.77
CA LYS A 175 -14.56 -15.25 -23.22
C LYS A 175 -15.40 -14.20 -23.94
N SER A 176 -16.71 -14.18 -23.73
CA SER A 176 -17.61 -13.22 -24.38
C SER A 176 -17.21 -11.77 -24.08
N ASN A 177 -16.92 -11.45 -22.81
CA ASN A 177 -16.50 -10.10 -22.41
C ASN A 177 -15.22 -9.64 -23.12
N ILE A 178 -14.24 -10.53 -23.28
CA ILE A 178 -13.00 -10.20 -23.99
C ILE A 178 -13.28 -10.02 -25.47
N LEU A 179 -14.05 -10.92 -26.09
CA LEU A 179 -14.32 -10.87 -27.53
C LEU A 179 -15.13 -9.63 -27.92
N GLU A 180 -16.16 -9.28 -27.14
CA GLU A 180 -16.94 -8.06 -27.33
C GLU A 180 -16.05 -6.83 -27.28
N LYS A 181 -15.17 -6.72 -26.26
CA LYS A 181 -14.25 -5.58 -26.13
C LYS A 181 -13.25 -5.49 -27.27
N LEU A 182 -12.73 -6.61 -27.75
CA LEU A 182 -11.80 -6.62 -28.88
C LEU A 182 -12.51 -6.29 -30.22
N ASP A 183 -13.72 -6.79 -30.42
CA ASP A 183 -14.50 -6.54 -31.64
C ASP A 183 -15.02 -5.10 -31.71
N GLU A 184 -15.50 -4.52 -30.59
CA GLU A 184 -15.84 -3.09 -30.48
C GLU A 184 -14.69 -2.19 -30.93
N LYS A 185 -13.45 -2.54 -30.56
CA LYS A 185 -12.26 -1.75 -30.93
C LYS A 185 -11.87 -1.91 -32.39
N ASN A 186 -11.95 -3.11 -32.94
CA ASN A 186 -11.69 -3.32 -34.37
C ASN A 186 -12.65 -2.48 -35.24
N LEU A 187 -13.91 -2.34 -34.82
CA LEU A 187 -14.90 -1.51 -35.51
C LEU A 187 -14.60 0.00 -35.38
N ALA A 188 -14.22 0.46 -34.19
CA ALA A 188 -13.87 1.87 -33.96
C ALA A 188 -12.61 2.33 -34.73
N VAL A 189 -11.65 1.42 -34.95
CA VAL A 189 -10.44 1.70 -35.73
C VAL A 189 -10.75 1.77 -37.24
N SER A 190 -11.73 0.99 -37.72
CA SER A 190 -12.12 1.01 -39.15
C SER A 190 -12.99 2.21 -39.54
N SER A 191 -13.51 2.98 -38.59
CA SER A 191 -14.36 4.15 -38.82
C SER A 191 -13.63 5.51 -38.79
N ASN A 192 -12.32 5.51 -38.55
CA ASN A 192 -11.44 6.68 -38.58
C ASN A 192 -10.48 6.61 -39.76
#